data_AF-A0A1B1B931-F1
#
_entry.id   AF-A0A1B1B931-F1
#
_cell.length_a   1.000
_cell.length_b   1.000
_cell.length_c   1.000
_cell.angle_alpha   90.00
_cell.angle_beta   90.00
_cell.angle_gamma   90.00
#
_symmetry.space_group_name_H-M   'P 1'
#
loop_
_entity.id
_entity.type
_entity.pdbx_description
1 polymer ?
#
loop_
_entity_poly.entity_id
_entity_poly.type
_entity_poly.pdbx_seq_one_letter_code
_entity_poly.pdbx_strand_id
1 'polypeptide(L)'
;MAATRRRGRLAAVAAAVATVALTAGLTTGCDAVNKALDCVQTADSIADSVTDLQQAVENAAKDPTQADASLDSIEKDLKKIGDKTDNADVNKAVDSLDKAVGNVRTALKNGDKTPDLSPVTDAAGQLTKVCTP
;
A
#
# COMPACT_ATOMS: atom_id res chain seq x y z
N MET A 1 22.00 -18.69 37.39
CA MET A 1 22.25 -17.48 36.55
C MET A 1 21.25 -17.48 35.40
N ALA A 2 20.63 -16.33 35.16
CA ALA A 2 19.45 -16.14 34.32
C ALA A 2 19.75 -16.24 32.82
N ALA A 3 18.87 -16.89 32.05
CA ALA A 3 18.78 -16.73 30.61
C ALA A 3 17.48 -15.98 30.28
N THR A 4 17.62 -14.66 30.16
CA THR A 4 16.55 -13.72 29.85
C THR A 4 16.08 -13.93 28.40
N ARG A 5 14.98 -14.65 28.20
CA ARG A 5 14.30 -14.71 26.89
C ARG A 5 13.55 -13.39 26.64
N ARG A 6 14.23 -12.42 26.03
CA ARG A 6 13.62 -11.23 25.42
C ARG A 6 13.37 -11.50 23.94
N ARG A 7 12.09 -11.54 23.54
CA ARG A 7 11.50 -10.84 22.38
C ARG A 7 10.27 -11.59 21.88
N GLY A 8 9.13 -11.22 22.44
CA GLY A 8 7.82 -11.39 21.84
C GLY A 8 7.08 -10.08 22.00
N ARG A 9 7.60 -9.00 21.41
CA ARG A 9 6.79 -7.79 21.21
C ARG A 9 6.04 -8.00 19.91
N LEU A 10 4.94 -8.76 20.01
CA LEU A 10 3.87 -8.69 19.03
C LEU A 10 3.35 -7.26 19.11
N ALA A 11 3.80 -6.41 18.19
CA ALA A 11 3.25 -5.09 18.01
C ALA A 11 1.85 -5.28 17.42
N ALA A 12 0.84 -5.18 18.29
CA ALA A 12 -0.54 -5.06 17.86
C ALA A 12 -0.66 -3.75 17.06
N VAL A 13 -0.81 -3.87 15.74
CA VAL A 13 -1.14 -2.74 14.87
C VAL A 13 -2.60 -2.41 15.14
N ALA A 14 -2.82 -1.34 15.92
CA ALA A 14 -4.14 -0.79 16.15
C ALA A 14 -4.64 -0.13 14.85
N ALA A 15 -5.62 -0.75 14.19
CA ALA A 15 -6.33 -0.11 13.10
C ALA A 15 -7.17 1.06 13.65
N ALA A 16 -6.70 2.27 13.45
CA ALA A 16 -7.45 3.49 13.75
C ALA A 16 -8.41 3.78 12.60
N VAL A 17 -9.70 3.52 12.80
CA VAL A 17 -10.75 3.91 11.86
C VAL A 17 -11.03 5.39 12.07
N ALA A 18 -10.55 6.25 11.16
CA ALA A 18 -10.85 7.67 11.19
C ALA A 18 -12.24 7.93 10.59
N THR A 19 -13.21 8.34 11.43
CA THR A 19 -14.51 8.84 10.96
C THR A 19 -14.34 10.27 10.45
N VAL A 20 -14.32 10.46 9.13
CA VAL A 20 -14.29 11.79 8.52
C VAL A 20 -15.73 12.33 8.42
N ALA A 21 -16.00 13.44 9.10
CA ALA A 21 -17.22 14.22 8.92
C ALA A 21 -17.04 15.15 7.70
N LEU A 22 -17.66 14.82 6.57
CA LEU A 22 -17.57 15.61 5.35
C LEU A 22 -18.46 16.86 5.44
N THR A 23 -17.87 18.02 5.70
CA THR A 23 -18.50 19.33 5.47
C THR A 23 -17.66 20.15 4.50
N ALA A 24 -17.72 19.82 3.20
CA ALA A 24 -17.21 20.68 2.14
C ALA A 24 -18.03 20.53 0.83
N GLY A 25 -18.70 21.62 0.43
CA GLY A 25 -18.86 22.03 -0.98
C GLY A 25 -19.76 21.21 -1.91
N LEU A 26 -21.07 21.20 -1.67
CA LEU A 26 -22.12 20.59 -2.52
C LEU A 26 -22.40 21.32 -3.87
N THR A 27 -21.40 21.56 -4.72
CA THR A 27 -21.68 22.19 -6.04
C THR A 27 -21.18 21.43 -7.28
N THR A 28 -20.43 20.33 -7.12
CA THR A 28 -20.09 19.38 -8.21
C THR A 28 -20.54 17.97 -7.82
N GLY A 29 -21.86 17.75 -7.92
CA GLY A 29 -22.56 16.57 -7.41
C GLY A 29 -22.02 15.24 -7.94
N CYS A 30 -21.93 14.26 -7.03
CA CYS A 30 -21.69 12.83 -7.23
C CYS A 30 -20.39 12.40 -7.92
N ASP A 31 -19.91 13.01 -9.01
CA ASP A 31 -18.70 12.53 -9.73
C ASP A 31 -17.41 12.67 -8.92
N ALA A 32 -17.27 13.77 -8.18
CA ALA A 32 -16.13 13.96 -7.29
C ALA A 32 -16.17 12.99 -6.10
N VAL A 33 -17.36 12.69 -5.59
CA VAL A 33 -17.56 11.70 -4.51
C VAL A 33 -17.30 10.28 -5.03
N ASN A 34 -17.80 9.93 -6.22
CA ASN A 34 -17.54 8.63 -6.84
C ASN A 34 -16.05 8.43 -7.12
N LYS A 35 -15.36 9.45 -7.67
CA LYS A 35 -13.89 9.42 -7.85
C LYS A 35 -13.14 9.31 -6.52
N ALA A 36 -13.58 10.00 -5.47
CA ALA A 36 -12.98 9.88 -4.15
C ALA A 36 -13.19 8.48 -3.56
N LEU A 37 -14.40 7.92 -3.68
CA LEU A 37 -14.71 6.56 -3.24
C LEU A 37 -13.96 5.49 -4.05
N ASP A 38 -13.76 5.70 -5.36
CA ASP A 38 -12.90 4.87 -6.20
C ASP A 38 -11.42 4.95 -5.77
N CYS A 39 -10.94 6.15 -5.41
CA CYS A 39 -9.58 6.38 -4.89
C CYS A 39 -9.39 5.62 -3.58
N VAL A 40 -10.34 5.75 -2.63
CA VAL A 40 -10.29 5.06 -1.34
C VAL A 40 -10.37 3.54 -1.52
N GLN A 41 -11.33 3.01 -2.29
CA GLN A 41 -11.45 1.56 -2.52
C GLN A 41 -10.19 0.96 -3.17
N THR A 42 -9.61 1.68 -4.13
CA THR A 42 -8.39 1.18 -4.78
C THR A 42 -7.17 1.34 -3.88
N ALA A 43 -7.08 2.41 -3.09
CA ALA A 43 -6.04 2.57 -2.07
C ALA A 43 -6.14 1.48 -0.97
N ASP A 44 -7.35 1.07 -0.61
CA ASP A 44 -7.62 -0.03 0.32
C ASP A 44 -7.17 -1.39 -0.27
N SER A 45 -7.53 -1.65 -1.53
CA SER A 45 -7.05 -2.85 -2.26
C SER A 45 -5.51 -2.91 -2.35
N ILE A 46 -4.87 -1.75 -2.46
CA ILE A 46 -3.40 -1.64 -2.41
C ILE A 46 -2.89 -1.96 -1.00
N ALA A 47 -3.52 -1.45 0.06
CA ALA A 47 -3.12 -1.76 1.43
C ALA A 47 -3.22 -3.26 1.74
N ASP A 48 -4.27 -3.91 1.25
CA ASP A 48 -4.42 -5.37 1.31
C ASP A 48 -3.30 -6.08 0.52
N SER A 49 -3.04 -5.65 -0.72
CA SER A 49 -1.97 -6.22 -1.55
C SER A 49 -0.57 -6.03 -0.94
N VAL A 50 -0.34 -4.93 -0.22
CA VAL A 50 0.90 -4.69 0.56
C VAL A 50 0.97 -5.59 1.78
N THR A 51 -0.16 -5.91 2.41
CA THR A 51 -0.23 -6.91 3.49
C THR A 51 0.08 -8.31 2.96
N ASP A 52 -0.50 -8.67 1.82
CA ASP A 52 -0.21 -9.93 1.14
C ASP A 52 1.26 -10.00 0.72
N LEU A 53 1.83 -8.91 0.22
CA LEU A 53 3.26 -8.82 -0.08
C LEU A 53 4.13 -9.05 1.16
N GLN A 54 3.78 -8.45 2.30
CA GLN A 54 4.51 -8.66 3.56
C GLN A 54 4.48 -10.14 3.96
N GLN A 55 3.31 -10.77 3.90
CA GLN A 55 3.17 -12.20 4.19
C GLN A 55 3.92 -13.08 3.18
N ALA A 56 3.88 -12.71 1.90
CA ALA A 56 4.58 -13.42 0.84
C ALA A 56 6.10 -13.30 0.98
N VAL A 57 6.62 -12.13 1.38
CA VAL A 57 8.05 -11.93 1.66
C VAL A 57 8.49 -12.69 2.90
N GLU A 58 7.69 -12.72 3.97
CA GLU A 58 7.95 -13.59 5.13
C GLU A 58 7.99 -15.08 4.75
N ASN A 59 7.25 -15.46 3.71
CA ASN A 59 7.25 -16.81 3.13
C ASN A 59 8.09 -16.95 1.86
N ALA A 60 8.87 -15.94 1.45
CA ALA A 60 9.58 -15.95 0.16
C ALA A 60 10.68 -16.99 0.10
N ALA A 61 11.16 -17.45 1.27
CA ALA A 61 12.04 -18.62 1.36
C ALA A 61 11.38 -19.92 0.87
N LYS A 62 10.05 -20.00 0.85
CA LYS A 62 9.27 -21.15 0.38
C LYS A 62 8.79 -20.95 -1.05
N ASP A 63 8.34 -19.75 -1.40
CA ASP A 63 7.80 -19.47 -2.73
C ASP A 63 7.98 -17.98 -3.10
N PRO A 64 9.02 -17.63 -3.89
CA PRO A 64 9.24 -16.26 -4.33
C PRO A 64 8.21 -15.78 -5.36
N THR A 65 7.43 -16.68 -5.99
CA THR A 65 6.46 -16.30 -7.02
C THR A 65 5.23 -15.61 -6.44
N GLN A 66 4.89 -15.88 -5.18
CA GLN A 66 3.79 -15.21 -4.48
C GLN A 66 4.08 -13.72 -4.28
N ALA A 67 5.32 -13.36 -3.92
CA ALA A 67 5.69 -11.96 -3.77
C ALA A 67 5.60 -11.21 -5.11
N ASP A 68 6.06 -11.82 -6.21
CA ASP A 68 5.90 -11.26 -7.56
C ASP A 68 4.42 -11.06 -7.95
N ALA A 69 3.54 -12.00 -7.60
CA ALA A 69 2.10 -11.88 -7.89
C ALA A 69 1.42 -10.74 -7.08
N SER A 70 1.81 -10.57 -5.81
CA SER A 70 1.35 -9.44 -4.99
C SER A 70 1.84 -8.10 -5.56
N LEU A 71 3.11 -8.02 -5.98
CA LEU A 71 3.68 -6.82 -6.61
C LEU A 71 2.95 -6.47 -7.92
N ASP A 72 2.67 -7.47 -8.78
CA ASP A 72 1.90 -7.28 -10.01
C ASP A 72 0.48 -6.77 -9.75
N SER A 73 -0.13 -7.18 -8.63
CA SER A 73 -1.46 -6.72 -8.23
C SER A 73 -1.42 -5.26 -7.79
N ILE A 74 -0.41 -4.88 -7.00
CA ILE A 74 -0.17 -3.49 -6.60
C ILE A 74 0.03 -2.60 -7.83
N GLU A 75 0.90 -2.98 -8.77
CA GLU A 75 1.16 -2.21 -10.02
C GLU A 75 -0.12 -2.01 -10.85
N LYS A 76 -0.95 -3.06 -10.95
CA LYS A 76 -2.24 -2.97 -11.65
C LYS A 76 -3.21 -2.00 -10.99
N ASP A 77 -3.31 -2.02 -9.68
CA ASP A 77 -4.24 -1.15 -8.94
C ASP A 77 -3.74 0.30 -8.93
N LEU A 78 -2.43 0.51 -8.81
CA LEU A 78 -1.79 1.81 -8.99
C LEU A 78 -2.09 2.43 -10.36
N LYS A 79 -1.94 1.64 -11.43
CA LYS A 79 -2.26 2.10 -12.78
C LYS A 79 -3.73 2.50 -12.91
N LYS A 80 -4.66 1.74 -12.32
CA LYS A 80 -6.08 2.09 -12.31
C LYS A 80 -6.35 3.41 -11.58
N ILE A 81 -5.66 3.67 -10.47
CA ILE A 81 -5.81 4.95 -9.75
C ILE A 81 -5.33 6.11 -10.60
N GLY A 82 -4.11 6.01 -11.15
CA GLY A 82 -3.54 7.05 -12.01
C GLY A 82 -4.41 7.35 -13.24
N ASP A 83 -5.00 6.31 -13.84
CA ASP A 83 -5.91 6.46 -15.00
C ASP A 83 -7.28 7.07 -14.61
N LYS A 84 -7.68 7.00 -13.33
CA LYS A 84 -8.99 7.51 -12.84
C LYS A 84 -8.93 8.91 -12.24
N THR A 85 -7.74 9.41 -11.92
CA THR A 85 -7.53 10.65 -11.18
C THR A 85 -6.66 11.65 -11.91
N ASP A 86 -7.08 12.91 -11.92
CA ASP A 86 -6.29 14.02 -12.48
C ASP A 86 -5.50 14.76 -11.38
N ASN A 87 -5.51 14.24 -10.14
CA ASN A 87 -4.86 14.86 -9.01
C ASN A 87 -3.34 14.61 -9.04
N ALA A 88 -2.56 15.69 -9.18
CA ALA A 88 -1.10 15.64 -9.21
C ALA A 88 -0.49 14.99 -7.96
N ASP A 89 -1.09 15.16 -6.79
CA ASP A 89 -0.58 14.58 -5.54
C ASP A 89 -0.86 13.08 -5.47
N VAL A 90 -2.00 12.63 -6.01
CA VAL A 90 -2.30 11.19 -6.16
C VAL A 90 -1.33 10.57 -7.15
N ASN A 91 -1.09 11.22 -8.31
CA ASN A 91 -0.14 10.70 -9.30
C ASN A 91 1.30 10.63 -8.77
N LYS A 92 1.74 11.60 -7.97
CA LYS A 92 3.04 11.51 -7.28
C LYS A 92 3.11 10.36 -6.28
N ALA A 93 2.04 10.13 -5.52
CA ALA A 93 1.97 9.02 -4.58
C ALA A 93 2.00 7.66 -5.32
N VAL A 94 1.24 7.56 -6.42
CA VAL A 94 1.26 6.40 -7.32
C VAL A 94 2.66 6.13 -7.88
N ASP A 95 3.33 7.14 -8.44
CA ASP A 95 4.70 7.04 -8.95
C ASP A 95 5.70 6.61 -7.88
N SER A 96 5.51 7.08 -6.64
CA SER A 96 6.39 6.73 -5.52
C SER A 96 6.19 5.27 -5.11
N LEU A 97 4.94 4.79 -5.11
CA LEU A 97 4.64 3.40 -4.80
C LEU A 97 5.12 2.45 -5.90
N ASP A 98 4.94 2.82 -7.17
CA ASP A 98 5.42 2.05 -8.33
C ASP A 98 6.94 1.86 -8.28
N LYS A 99 7.69 2.94 -8.00
CA LYS A 99 9.15 2.86 -7.79
C LYS A 99 9.54 1.96 -6.62
N ALA A 100 8.82 2.05 -5.51
CA ALA A 100 9.09 1.21 -4.33
C ALA A 100 8.86 -0.27 -4.66
N VAL A 101 7.76 -0.60 -5.33
CA VAL A 101 7.42 -1.94 -5.81
C VAL A 101 8.48 -2.47 -6.78
N GLY A 102 8.92 -1.66 -7.75
CA GLY A 102 9.99 -2.01 -8.67
C GLY A 102 11.32 -2.29 -7.98
N ASN A 103 11.66 -1.55 -6.92
CA ASN A 103 12.85 -1.80 -6.10
C ASN A 103 12.77 -3.13 -5.35
N VAL A 104 11.63 -3.43 -4.72
CA VAL A 104 11.39 -4.72 -4.05
C VAL A 104 11.49 -5.87 -5.04
N ARG A 105 10.87 -5.73 -6.21
CA ARG A 105 10.93 -6.72 -7.29
C ARG A 105 12.37 -6.98 -7.75
N THR A 106 13.15 -5.91 -7.89
CA THR A 106 14.56 -5.99 -8.27
C THR A 106 15.38 -6.69 -7.18
N ALA A 107 15.13 -6.39 -5.91
CA ALA A 107 15.79 -7.05 -4.78
C ALA A 107 15.48 -8.55 -4.74
N LEU A 108 14.20 -8.94 -4.90
CA LEU A 108 13.79 -10.34 -5.00
C LEU A 108 14.48 -11.07 -6.16
N LYS A 109 14.53 -10.45 -7.35
CA LYS A 109 15.22 -11.01 -8.53
C LYS A 109 16.73 -11.15 -8.33
N ASN A 110 17.33 -10.27 -7.54
CA ASN A 110 18.74 -10.34 -7.15
C ASN A 110 19.03 -11.37 -6.05
N GLY A 111 18.00 -12.07 -5.56
CA GLY A 111 18.12 -13.13 -4.57
C GLY A 111 17.98 -12.68 -3.12
N ASP A 112 17.61 -11.41 -2.89
CA ASP A 112 17.21 -10.94 -1.56
C ASP A 112 15.88 -11.59 -1.18
N LYS A 113 15.87 -12.31 -0.05
CA LYS A 113 14.66 -12.98 0.45
C LYS A 113 13.88 -12.13 1.43
N THR A 114 14.45 -11.02 1.87
CA THR A 114 13.86 -10.11 2.87
C THR A 114 14.09 -8.66 2.45
N PRO A 115 13.60 -8.26 1.26
CA PRO A 115 13.70 -6.88 0.82
C PRO A 115 13.00 -5.93 1.81
N ASP A 116 13.50 -4.71 1.93
CA ASP A 116 12.85 -3.68 2.74
C ASP A 116 11.53 -3.25 2.10
N LEU A 117 10.43 -3.51 2.81
CA LEU A 117 9.08 -3.13 2.39
C LEU A 117 8.63 -1.78 2.96
N SER A 118 9.43 -1.15 3.82
CA SER A 118 9.11 0.15 4.41
C SER A 118 8.76 1.21 3.36
N PRO A 119 9.51 1.34 2.24
CA PRO A 119 9.17 2.31 1.18
C PRO A 119 7.80 2.05 0.53
N VAL A 120 7.39 0.78 0.42
CA VAL A 120 6.08 0.40 -0.14
C VAL A 120 4.97 0.79 0.84
N THR A 121 5.12 0.42 2.11
CA THR A 121 4.13 0.75 3.15
C THR A 121 3.98 2.26 3.34
N ASP A 122 5.08 3.02 3.31
CA ASP A 122 5.06 4.47 3.49
C ASP A 122 4.33 5.15 2.31
N ALA A 123 4.65 4.75 1.08
CA ALA A 123 4.00 5.27 -0.11
C ALA A 123 2.51 4.90 -0.19
N ALA A 124 2.14 3.68 0.21
CA ALA A 124 0.74 3.26 0.28
C ALA A 124 -0.03 4.09 1.33
N GLY A 125 0.57 4.33 2.50
CA GLY A 125 -0.01 5.20 3.52
C GLY A 125 -0.17 6.66 3.06
N GLN A 126 0.77 7.18 2.27
CA GLN A 126 0.64 8.51 1.66
C GLN A 126 -0.49 8.53 0.61
N LEU A 127 -0.63 7.48 -0.20
CA LEU A 127 -1.70 7.34 -1.18
C LEU A 127 -3.08 7.36 -0.50
N THR A 128 -3.27 6.59 0.57
CA THR A 128 -4.53 6.61 1.35
C THR A 128 -4.82 8.00 1.92
N LYS A 129 -3.80 8.72 2.41
CA LYS A 129 -3.97 10.09 2.93
C LYS A 129 -4.42 11.08 1.84
N VAL A 130 -3.85 11.01 0.64
CA VAL A 130 -4.25 11.91 -0.46
C VAL A 130 -5.58 11.51 -1.11
N CYS A 131 -5.97 10.23 -1.00
CA CYS A 131 -7.29 9.74 -1.44
C CYS A 131 -8.41 10.05 -0.43
N THR A 132 -8.08 10.41 0.81
CA THR A 132 -9.07 10.74 1.84
C THR A 132 -9.26 12.27 1.86
N PRO A 133 -10.47 12.79 1.55
CA PRO A 133 -10.75 14.23 1.55
C PRO A 133 -10.84 14.84 2.96
#